data_AF-A0A8T2S039-F1
#
_entry.id   AF-A0A8T2S039-F1
#
_cell.length_a   1.000
_cell.length_b   1.000
_cell.length_c   1.000
_cell.angle_alpha   90.00
_cell.angle_beta   90.00
_cell.angle_gamma   90.00
#
_symmetry.space_group_name_H-M   'P 1'
#
loop_
_entity.id
_entity.type
_entity.pdbx_description
1 polymer ?
#
loop_
_entity_poly.entity_id
_entity_poly.type
_entity_poly.pdbx_seq_one_letter_code
_entity_poly.pdbx_strand_id
1 'polypeptide(L)'
;MNVSTKDRIEWVLCKIKSKLNLWHAAQWPLHIRIRIVQSFLQPYIMYYILLLDWKKCHLYAFDCLIKNFLWKKCHLYAFDCLTWEFVCQPKSNGGLGILHLHSHMMARRAAFVLRITSACKPLWTNVFWKILDNAEVYYKGIWKLNAWNKFFSHAPLQTPPVTLSMLVRSFKQTASLLKWNGRQRYVGNSFASMSEILLLQCRRIGPF
;
A
#
# COMPACT_ATOMS: atom_id res chain seq x y z
N MET A 1 5.38 0.03 -26.67
CA MET A 1 4.24 0.82 -26.14
C MET A 1 4.43 1.02 -24.65
N ASN A 2 4.52 2.27 -24.17
CA ASN A 2 4.63 2.56 -22.73
C ASN A 2 3.26 2.35 -22.07
N VAL A 3 3.07 1.22 -21.38
CA VAL A 3 1.81 0.91 -20.68
C VAL A 3 1.65 1.86 -19.49
N SER A 4 0.58 2.67 -19.49
CA SER A 4 0.29 3.62 -18.41
C SER A 4 -0.04 2.90 -17.11
N THR A 5 0.21 3.54 -15.97
CA THR A 5 -0.17 3.01 -14.65
C THR A 5 -1.68 2.74 -14.58
N LYS A 6 -2.49 3.57 -15.24
CA LYS A 6 -3.95 3.38 -15.31
C LYS A 6 -4.30 2.04 -15.98
N ASP A 7 -3.66 1.74 -17.10
CA ASP A 7 -3.93 0.53 -17.88
C ASP A 7 -3.54 -0.74 -17.10
N ARG A 8 -2.43 -0.69 -16.35
CA ARG A 8 -2.01 -1.80 -15.48
C ARG A 8 -3.03 -2.06 -14.38
N ILE A 9 -3.57 -1.00 -13.79
CA ILE A 9 -4.57 -1.11 -12.73
C ILE A 9 -5.89 -1.63 -13.29
N GLU A 10 -6.33 -1.12 -14.44
CA GLU A 10 -7.52 -1.60 -15.13
C GLU A 10 -7.38 -3.08 -15.51
N TRP A 11 -6.20 -3.49 -15.97
CA TRP A 11 -5.92 -4.89 -16.25
C TRP A 11 -6.08 -5.77 -15.01
N VAL A 12 -5.62 -5.33 -13.82
CA VAL A 12 -5.82 -6.06 -12.56
C VAL A 12 -7.32 -6.14 -12.21
N LEU A 13 -8.05 -5.04 -12.35
CA LEU A 13 -9.50 -5.00 -12.11
C LEU A 13 -10.25 -5.97 -13.05
N CYS A 14 -9.95 -5.94 -14.35
CA CYS A 14 -10.52 -6.84 -15.34
C CYS A 14 -10.20 -8.30 -15.04
N LYS A 15 -8.97 -8.59 -14.60
CA LYS A 15 -8.55 -9.96 -14.24
C LYS A 15 -9.27 -10.49 -13.01
N ILE A 16 -9.59 -9.63 -12.04
CA ILE A 16 -10.40 -10.02 -10.88
C ILE A 16 -11.85 -10.25 -11.30
N LYS A 17 -12.42 -9.33 -12.07
CA LYS A 17 -13.80 -9.46 -12.58
C LYS A 17 -13.97 -10.74 -13.39
N SER A 18 -13.04 -11.06 -14.27
CA SER A 18 -13.11 -12.29 -15.08
C SER A 18 -13.05 -13.54 -14.20
N LYS A 19 -12.17 -13.60 -13.20
CA LYS A 19 -12.13 -14.70 -12.24
C LYS A 19 -13.43 -14.86 -11.45
N LEU A 20 -13.99 -13.77 -10.96
CA LEU A 20 -15.27 -13.80 -10.22
C LEU A 20 -16.43 -14.27 -11.11
N ASN A 21 -16.44 -13.88 -12.38
CA ASN A 21 -17.44 -14.34 -13.35
C ASN A 21 -17.28 -15.83 -13.66
N LEU A 22 -16.05 -16.30 -13.88
CA LEU A 22 -15.75 -17.72 -14.13
C LEU A 22 -16.18 -18.63 -12.97
N TRP A 23 -16.04 -18.16 -11.73
CA TRP A 23 -16.45 -18.93 -10.56
C TRP A 23 -17.95 -18.91 -10.29
N HIS A 24 -18.75 -18.30 -11.17
CA HIS A 24 -20.16 -18.05 -10.95
C HIS A 24 -20.43 -17.44 -9.57
N ALA A 25 -19.51 -16.58 -9.12
CA ALA A 25 -19.44 -16.14 -7.73
C ALA A 25 -20.70 -15.36 -7.28
N ALA A 26 -21.50 -14.89 -8.24
CA ALA A 26 -22.82 -14.31 -8.02
C ALA A 26 -23.86 -15.30 -7.47
N GLN A 27 -23.65 -16.62 -7.54
CA GLN A 27 -24.55 -17.63 -7.00
C GLN A 27 -24.27 -17.94 -5.52
N TRP A 28 -23.13 -17.54 -4.98
CA TRP A 28 -22.76 -17.88 -3.61
C TRP A 28 -23.56 -17.09 -2.56
N PRO A 29 -23.84 -17.71 -1.39
CA PRO A 29 -24.39 -17.02 -0.23
C PRO A 29 -23.41 -15.99 0.34
N LEU A 30 -23.93 -15.01 1.07
CA LEU A 30 -23.16 -13.84 1.54
C LEU A 30 -21.92 -14.21 2.36
N HIS A 31 -22.02 -15.17 3.29
CA HIS A 31 -20.90 -15.57 4.14
C HIS A 31 -19.71 -16.11 3.33
N ILE A 32 -19.95 -16.81 2.22
CA ILE A 32 -18.89 -17.30 1.31
C ILE A 32 -18.24 -16.12 0.60
N ARG A 33 -19.03 -15.15 0.14
CA ARG A 33 -18.49 -13.94 -0.53
C ARG A 33 -17.58 -13.16 0.39
N ILE A 34 -18.00 -12.94 1.64
CA ILE A 34 -17.17 -12.26 2.66
C ILE A 34 -15.85 -13.02 2.85
N ARG A 35 -15.91 -14.35 3.00
CA ARG A 35 -14.71 -15.17 3.17
C ARG A 35 -13.76 -15.07 1.98
N ILE A 36 -14.27 -15.01 0.76
CA ILE A 36 -13.45 -14.86 -0.45
C ILE A 36 -12.84 -13.46 -0.56
N VAL A 37 -13.60 -12.43 -0.15
CA VAL A 37 -13.03 -11.07 -0.05
C VAL A 37 -11.83 -11.07 0.90
N GLN A 38 -11.99 -11.68 2.08
CA GLN A 38 -10.96 -11.72 3.12
C GLN A 38 -9.75 -12.59 2.73
N SER A 39 -9.99 -13.82 2.26
CA SER A 39 -8.92 -14.80 2.04
C SER A 39 -8.25 -14.68 0.68
N PHE A 40 -8.93 -14.15 -0.33
CA PHE A 40 -8.41 -14.09 -1.70
C PHE A 40 -8.27 -12.66 -2.22
N LEU A 41 -9.36 -11.90 -2.31
CA LEU A 41 -9.33 -10.59 -2.97
C LEU A 41 -8.41 -9.62 -2.23
N GLN A 42 -8.49 -9.56 -0.91
CA GLN A 42 -7.67 -8.66 -0.11
C GLN A 42 -6.16 -8.96 -0.22
N PRO A 43 -5.68 -10.19 0.05
CA PRO A 43 -4.27 -10.52 -0.16
C PRO A 43 -3.81 -10.28 -1.61
N TYR A 44 -4.66 -10.60 -2.59
CA TYR A 44 -4.36 -10.41 -4.00
C TYR A 44 -4.15 -8.94 -4.35
N ILE A 45 -5.06 -8.05 -3.92
CA ILE A 45 -4.94 -6.61 -4.17
C ILE A 45 -3.74 -6.04 -3.40
N MET A 46 -3.54 -6.47 -2.14
CA MET A 46 -2.43 -6.01 -1.31
C MET A 46 -1.05 -6.34 -1.89
N TYR A 47 -0.93 -7.41 -2.67
CA TYR A 47 0.28 -7.71 -3.44
C TYR A 47 0.56 -6.65 -4.50
N TYR A 48 -0.45 -6.29 -5.31
CA TYR A 48 -0.30 -5.25 -6.35
C TYR A 48 -0.16 -3.84 -5.76
N ILE A 49 -0.65 -3.60 -4.55
CA ILE A 49 -0.51 -2.33 -3.81
C ILE A 49 0.94 -1.90 -3.61
N LEU A 50 1.83 -2.88 -3.41
CA LEU A 50 3.26 -2.63 -3.28
C LEU A 50 3.93 -2.32 -4.62
N LEU A 51 3.45 -2.90 -5.72
CA LEU A 51 4.15 -2.88 -7.01
C LEU A 51 3.81 -1.68 -7.91
N LEU A 52 2.66 -1.04 -7.69
CA LEU A 52 2.15 0.01 -8.58
C LEU A 52 1.96 1.34 -7.83
N ASP A 53 2.01 2.44 -8.57
CA ASP A 53 1.70 3.77 -8.07
C ASP A 53 0.18 3.97 -7.95
N TRP A 54 -0.38 3.63 -6.79
CA TRP A 54 -1.80 3.78 -6.49
C TRP A 54 -2.20 5.21 -6.13
N LYS A 55 -3.28 5.68 -6.74
CA LYS A 55 -4.00 6.91 -6.37
C LYS A 55 -5.28 6.53 -5.63
N LYS A 56 -5.82 7.46 -4.82
CA LYS A 56 -7.08 7.23 -4.08
C LYS A 56 -8.24 6.84 -4.99
N CYS A 57 -8.34 7.42 -6.20
CA CYS A 57 -9.37 7.07 -7.18
C CYS A 57 -9.33 5.59 -7.61
N HIS A 58 -8.13 5.01 -7.71
CA HIS A 58 -7.97 3.61 -8.08
C HIS A 58 -8.43 2.69 -6.95
N LEU A 59 -8.11 3.03 -5.70
CA LEU A 59 -8.56 2.26 -4.53
C LEU A 59 -10.09 2.27 -4.41
N TYR A 60 -10.71 3.41 -4.68
CA TYR A 60 -12.17 3.53 -4.71
C TYR A 60 -12.82 2.59 -5.74
N ALA A 61 -12.20 2.41 -6.92
CA ALA A 61 -12.71 1.47 -7.92
C ALA A 61 -12.68 0.00 -7.42
N PHE A 62 -11.69 -0.37 -6.60
CA PHE A 62 -11.64 -1.68 -5.95
C PHE A 62 -12.70 -1.81 -4.86
N ASP A 63 -12.89 -0.77 -4.04
CA ASP A 63 -13.94 -0.76 -3.03
C ASP A 63 -15.33 -0.92 -3.70
N CYS A 64 -15.59 -0.22 -4.81
CA CYS A 64 -16.80 -0.41 -5.61
C CYS A 64 -16.94 -1.84 -6.15
N LEU A 65 -15.84 -2.45 -6.63
CA LEU A 65 -15.87 -3.84 -7.09
C LEU A 65 -16.25 -4.79 -5.94
N ILE A 66 -15.67 -4.62 -4.75
CA ILE A 66 -15.96 -5.46 -3.58
C ILE A 66 -17.40 -5.24 -3.11
N LYS A 67 -17.88 -3.98 -3.03
CA LYS A 67 -19.27 -3.66 -2.69
C LYS A 67 -20.25 -4.31 -3.64
N ASN A 68 -20.04 -4.14 -4.95
CA ASN A 68 -20.85 -4.77 -5.97
C ASN A 68 -20.81 -6.29 -5.85
N PHE A 69 -19.64 -6.88 -5.55
CA PHE A 69 -19.53 -8.33 -5.36
C PHE A 69 -20.34 -8.83 -4.16
N LEU A 70 -20.30 -8.12 -3.03
CA LEU A 70 -21.03 -8.48 -1.83
C LEU A 70 -22.55 -8.30 -2.03
N TRP A 71 -22.98 -7.14 -2.52
CA TRP A 71 -24.39 -6.69 -2.45
C TRP A 71 -25.23 -6.90 -3.71
N LYS A 72 -24.66 -7.21 -4.89
CA LYS A 72 -25.39 -7.30 -6.18
C LYS A 72 -26.63 -8.23 -6.21
N LYS A 73 -26.80 -9.15 -5.25
CA LYS A 73 -28.01 -9.99 -5.12
C LYS A 73 -28.84 -9.71 -3.87
N CYS A 74 -28.33 -8.93 -2.93
CA CYS A 74 -29.11 -8.54 -1.78
C CYS A 74 -30.08 -7.45 -2.26
N HIS A 75 -31.34 -7.81 -2.51
CA HIS A 75 -32.45 -6.86 -2.68
C HIS A 75 -32.68 -5.94 -1.47
N LEU A 76 -31.87 -6.13 -0.42
CA LEU A 76 -31.82 -5.33 0.79
C LEU A 76 -30.96 -4.09 0.52
N TYR A 77 -31.59 -3.04 -0.02
CA TYR A 77 -31.04 -1.69 -0.09
C TYR A 77 -30.45 -1.20 1.26
N ALA A 78 -30.88 -1.80 2.39
CA ALA A 78 -30.38 -1.51 3.72
C ALA A 78 -28.86 -1.74 3.90
N PHE A 79 -28.23 -2.69 3.20
CA PHE A 79 -26.78 -2.93 3.33
C PHE A 79 -25.92 -1.99 2.47
N ASP A 80 -26.48 -1.40 1.42
CA ASP A 80 -25.86 -0.30 0.68
C ASP A 80 -25.89 1.03 1.48
N CYS A 81 -26.76 1.13 2.50
CA CYS A 81 -26.82 2.29 3.40
C CYS A 81 -25.69 2.33 4.45
N LEU A 82 -24.91 1.26 4.62
CA LEU A 82 -23.80 1.25 5.57
C LEU A 82 -22.58 1.95 4.97
N THR A 83 -21.99 2.87 5.73
CA THR A 83 -20.72 3.49 5.38
C THR A 83 -19.63 2.42 5.25
N TRP A 84 -18.80 2.54 4.22
CA TRP A 84 -17.72 1.57 3.97
C TRP A 84 -16.75 1.46 5.15
N GLU A 85 -16.57 2.55 5.88
CA GLU A 85 -15.78 2.59 7.10
C GLU A 85 -16.32 1.65 8.19
N PHE A 86 -17.64 1.56 8.35
CA PHE A 86 -18.29 0.66 9.31
C PHE A 86 -18.14 -0.80 8.87
N VAL A 87 -18.33 -1.08 7.57
CA VAL A 87 -18.10 -2.41 6.99
C VAL A 87 -16.67 -2.91 7.23
N CYS A 88 -15.70 -1.99 7.16
CA CYS A 88 -14.29 -2.31 7.34
C CYS A 88 -13.85 -2.52 8.79
N GLN A 89 -14.71 -2.28 9.78
CA GLN A 89 -14.35 -2.49 11.18
C GLN A 89 -14.09 -3.97 11.50
N PRO A 90 -13.28 -4.25 12.55
CA PRO A 90 -13.08 -5.62 13.01
C PRO A 90 -14.39 -6.22 13.52
N LYS A 91 -14.46 -7.55 13.52
CA LYS A 91 -15.66 -8.29 13.99
C LYS A 91 -16.00 -7.99 15.45
N SER A 92 -15.00 -7.65 16.26
CA SER A 92 -15.18 -7.19 17.65
C SER A 92 -16.04 -5.93 17.76
N ASN A 93 -16.02 -5.07 16.74
CA ASN A 93 -16.73 -3.80 16.71
C ASN A 93 -18.01 -3.87 15.87
N GLY A 94 -18.47 -5.09 15.51
CA GLY A 94 -19.67 -5.29 14.70
C GLY A 94 -19.47 -5.13 13.18
N GLY A 95 -18.23 -4.93 12.72
CA GLY A 95 -17.91 -4.86 11.30
C GLY A 95 -17.73 -6.23 10.64
N LEU A 96 -17.52 -6.23 9.32
CA LEU A 96 -17.36 -7.47 8.53
C LEU A 96 -15.93 -8.01 8.57
N GLY A 97 -14.98 -7.30 9.19
CA GLY A 97 -13.55 -7.65 9.20
C GLY A 97 -12.91 -7.53 7.82
N ILE A 98 -13.41 -6.61 6.99
CA ILE A 98 -12.86 -6.33 5.66
C ILE A 98 -11.84 -5.20 5.81
N LEU A 99 -10.55 -5.48 5.61
CA LEU A 99 -9.48 -4.48 5.53
C LEU A 99 -9.83 -3.27 4.66
N HIS A 100 -9.76 -2.06 5.24
CA HIS A 100 -9.85 -0.80 4.50
C HIS A 100 -8.61 -0.58 3.63
N LEU A 101 -8.80 -0.59 2.31
CA LEU A 101 -7.70 -0.72 1.35
C LEU A 101 -6.67 0.42 1.46
N HIS A 102 -7.13 1.65 1.65
CA HIS A 102 -6.27 2.82 1.76
C HIS A 102 -5.44 2.82 3.05
N SER A 103 -6.07 2.51 4.18
CA SER A 103 -5.40 2.48 5.49
C SER A 103 -4.33 1.40 5.52
N HIS A 104 -4.65 0.21 5.02
CA HIS A 104 -3.68 -0.89 4.95
C HIS A 104 -2.57 -0.65 3.94
N MET A 105 -2.85 0.02 2.81
CA MET A 105 -1.79 0.46 1.90
C MET A 105 -0.78 1.37 2.61
N MET A 106 -1.26 2.37 3.34
CA MET A 106 -0.39 3.29 4.09
C MET A 106 0.38 2.57 5.19
N ALA A 107 -0.29 1.75 5.98
CA ALA A 107 0.33 0.96 7.05
C ALA A 107 1.42 0.02 6.52
N ARG A 108 1.15 -0.69 5.41
CA ARG A 108 2.11 -1.62 4.81
C ARG A 108 3.34 -0.91 4.24
N ARG A 109 3.15 0.25 3.60
CA ARG A 109 4.27 1.07 3.12
C ARG A 109 5.07 1.65 4.28
N ALA A 110 4.42 2.14 5.33
CA ALA A 110 5.10 2.64 6.53
C ALA A 110 5.91 1.54 7.23
N ALA A 111 5.32 0.36 7.43
CA ALA A 111 6.01 -0.81 7.99
C ALA A 111 7.20 -1.25 7.14
N PHE A 112 7.10 -1.13 5.82
CA PHE A 112 8.20 -1.42 4.91
C PHE A 112 9.33 -0.40 5.02
N VAL A 113 9.02 0.90 5.05
CA VAL A 113 10.01 1.97 5.26
C VAL A 113 10.73 1.76 6.60
N LEU A 114 9.99 1.46 7.66
CA LEU A 114 10.53 1.11 8.98
C LEU A 114 11.51 -0.06 8.93
N ARG A 115 11.17 -1.13 8.20
CA ARG A 115 12.05 -2.30 8.06
C ARG A 115 13.33 -2.00 7.29
N ILE A 116 13.28 -1.08 6.32
CA ILE A 116 14.47 -0.64 5.58
C ILE A 116 15.38 0.24 6.44
N THR A 117 14.80 1.04 7.34
CA THR A 117 15.55 1.97 8.20
C THR A 117 16.07 1.33 9.48
N SER A 118 15.49 0.21 9.90
CA SER A 118 15.90 -0.54 11.10
C SER A 118 17.32 -1.11 10.99
N ALA A 119 18.00 -1.25 12.14
CA ALA A 119 19.37 -1.77 12.22
C ALA A 119 19.49 -3.25 11.77
N CYS A 120 18.45 -4.06 12.05
CA CYS A 120 18.34 -5.42 11.52
C CYS A 120 17.96 -5.39 10.05
N LYS A 121 18.97 -5.34 9.17
CA LYS A 121 18.80 -5.30 7.71
C LYS A 121 18.65 -6.72 7.15
N PRO A 122 17.44 -7.18 6.79
CA PRO A 122 17.32 -8.41 6.03
C PRO A 122 18.01 -8.26 4.66
N LEU A 123 18.53 -9.35 4.12
CA LEU A 123 19.40 -9.38 2.93
C LEU A 123 18.84 -8.61 1.72
N TRP A 124 17.52 -8.60 1.55
CA TRP A 124 16.85 -7.87 0.46
C TRP A 124 16.94 -6.34 0.60
N THR A 125 17.11 -5.79 1.81
CA THR A 125 17.27 -4.33 2.01
C THR A 125 18.58 -3.82 1.41
N ASN A 126 19.64 -4.65 1.42
CA ASN A 126 20.91 -4.30 0.78
C ASN A 126 20.77 -4.21 -0.74
N VAL A 127 19.94 -5.08 -1.34
CA VAL A 127 19.62 -5.01 -2.77
C VAL A 127 18.91 -3.69 -3.09
N PHE A 128 17.92 -3.31 -2.27
CA PHE A 128 17.21 -2.03 -2.41
C PHE A 128 18.14 -0.81 -2.28
N TRP A 129 19.05 -0.82 -1.32
CA TRP A 129 20.02 0.28 -1.17
C TRP A 129 21.01 0.35 -2.33
N LYS A 130 21.51 -0.79 -2.84
CA LYS A 130 22.37 -0.83 -4.04
C LYS A 130 21.65 -0.27 -5.27
N ILE A 131 20.37 -0.60 -5.42
CA ILE A 131 19.52 -0.02 -6.47
C ILE A 131 19.45 1.50 -6.36
N LEU A 132 19.24 2.03 -5.15
CA LEU A 132 19.16 3.47 -4.90
C LEU A 132 20.51 4.17 -5.10
N ASP A 133 21.61 3.52 -4.76
CA ASP A 133 22.96 4.05 -5.00
C ASP A 133 23.23 4.19 -6.50
N ASN A 134 22.84 3.18 -7.29
CA ASN A 134 22.96 3.19 -8.75
C ASN A 134 21.94 4.11 -9.44
N ALA A 135 20.90 4.56 -8.73
CA ALA A 135 19.89 5.44 -9.27
C ALA A 135 20.44 6.85 -9.52
N GLU A 136 20.21 7.38 -10.72
CA GLU A 136 20.56 8.76 -11.04
C GLU A 136 19.45 9.72 -10.58
N VAL A 137 19.86 10.84 -9.99
CA VAL A 137 18.95 11.92 -9.58
C VAL A 137 19.10 13.06 -10.56
N TYR A 138 18.04 13.35 -11.31
CA TYR A 138 17.99 14.46 -12.26
C TYR A 138 17.15 15.59 -11.67
N TYR A 139 17.80 16.59 -11.09
CA TYR A 139 17.13 17.85 -10.72
C TYR A 139 18.08 19.01 -10.98
N LYS A 140 17.84 19.75 -12.07
CA LYS A 140 18.71 20.86 -12.53
C LYS A 140 20.20 20.48 -12.61
N GLY A 141 20.51 19.24 -12.98
CA GLY A 141 21.87 18.66 -13.01
C GLY A 141 21.92 17.22 -12.49
N ILE A 142 23.06 16.56 -12.66
CA ILE A 142 23.34 15.23 -12.10
C ILE A 142 24.03 15.40 -10.74
N TRP A 143 23.35 15.01 -9.66
CA TRP A 143 23.88 15.13 -8.30
C TRP A 143 24.28 13.76 -7.74
N LYS A 144 25.51 13.64 -7.24
CA LYS A 144 25.94 12.48 -6.42
C LYS A 144 25.46 12.67 -4.98
N LEU A 145 24.27 12.14 -4.68
CA LEU A 145 23.71 12.11 -3.33
C LEU A 145 23.94 10.75 -2.68
N ASN A 146 24.06 10.71 -1.36
CA ASN A 146 24.00 9.44 -0.62
C ASN A 146 22.61 8.80 -0.79
N ALA A 147 22.53 7.45 -0.86
CA ALA A 147 21.27 6.69 -0.97
C ALA A 147 20.15 7.18 -0.02
N TRP A 148 20.53 7.54 1.21
CA TRP A 148 19.62 8.08 2.22
C TRP A 148 19.00 9.42 1.82
N ASN A 149 19.84 10.35 1.34
CA ASN A 149 19.38 11.66 0.89
C ASN A 149 18.56 11.53 -0.40
N LYS A 150 18.92 10.59 -1.29
CA LYS A 150 18.13 10.24 -2.48
C LYS A 150 16.71 9.79 -2.10
N PHE A 151 16.58 8.93 -1.08
CA PHE A 151 15.30 8.38 -0.66
C PHE A 151 14.38 9.44 -0.02
N PHE A 152 14.89 10.25 0.93
CA PHE A 152 14.06 11.24 1.64
C PHE A 152 13.88 12.57 0.90
N SER A 153 14.67 12.86 -0.15
CA SER A 153 14.51 14.09 -0.93
C SER A 153 13.25 14.10 -1.80
N HIS A 154 12.77 15.28 -2.18
CA HIS A 154 11.70 15.42 -3.19
C HIS A 154 12.20 15.25 -4.64
N ALA A 155 13.49 15.01 -4.85
CA ALA A 155 14.07 14.93 -6.18
C ALA A 155 13.58 13.67 -6.95
N PRO A 156 13.26 13.79 -8.25
CA PRO A 156 12.83 12.64 -9.05
C PRO A 156 14.02 11.69 -9.27
N LEU A 157 13.78 10.40 -9.02
CA LEU A 157 14.73 9.33 -9.28
C LEU A 157 14.37 8.63 -10.59
N GLN A 158 15.36 8.44 -11.45
CA GLN A 158 15.22 7.58 -12.61
C GLN A 158 15.96 6.27 -12.33
N THR A 159 15.20 5.20 -12.16
CA THR A 159 15.75 3.84 -12.04
C THR A 159 15.22 2.99 -13.19
N PRO A 160 16.09 2.35 -14.00
CA PRO A 160 15.69 1.19 -14.77
C PRO A 160 15.61 -0.03 -13.81
N PRO A 161 14.57 -0.88 -13.82
CA PRO A 161 13.33 -0.91 -14.63
C PRO A 161 12.17 -0.04 -14.10
N VAL A 162 11.16 0.22 -14.95
CA VAL A 162 9.98 1.07 -14.65
C VAL A 162 9.19 0.64 -13.39
N THR A 163 9.14 -0.66 -13.10
CA THR A 163 8.48 -1.17 -11.88
C THR A 163 9.16 -0.70 -10.61
N LEU A 164 10.49 -0.61 -10.64
CA LEU A 164 11.31 -0.17 -9.52
C LEU A 164 11.19 1.33 -9.29
N SER A 165 11.06 2.11 -10.36
CA SER A 165 10.84 3.56 -10.24
C SER A 165 9.45 3.87 -9.68
N MET A 166 8.41 3.10 -10.04
CA MET A 166 7.08 3.18 -9.41
C MET A 166 7.16 2.80 -7.93
N LEU A 167 7.81 1.68 -7.61
CA LEU A 167 8.01 1.23 -6.23
C LEU A 167 8.67 2.33 -5.38
N VAL A 168 9.80 2.88 -5.85
CA VAL A 168 10.53 3.95 -5.18
C VAL A 168 9.68 5.21 -5.05
N ARG A 169 8.96 5.64 -6.10
CA ARG A 169 8.06 6.79 -6.03
C ARG A 169 6.96 6.60 -4.98
N SER A 170 6.34 5.43 -4.94
CA SER A 170 5.29 5.09 -3.97
C SER A 170 5.80 5.12 -2.52
N PHE A 171 7.05 4.70 -2.30
CA PHE A 171 7.69 4.75 -1.00
C PHE A 171 8.11 6.17 -0.62
N LYS A 172 8.61 6.98 -1.58
CA LYS A 172 8.93 8.38 -1.32
C LYS A 172 7.71 9.19 -0.90
N GLN A 173 6.55 8.95 -1.51
CA GLN A 173 5.28 9.55 -1.08
C GLN A 173 4.91 9.17 0.37
N THR A 174 5.20 7.94 0.77
CA THR A 174 4.94 7.50 2.15
C THR A 174 5.97 8.07 3.11
N ALA A 175 7.24 8.08 2.72
CA ALA A 175 8.34 8.65 3.49
C ALA A 175 8.17 10.15 3.72
N SER A 176 7.60 10.91 2.76
CA SER A 176 7.31 12.33 2.95
C SER A 176 6.23 12.61 4.00
N LEU A 177 5.39 11.63 4.32
CA LEU A 177 4.43 11.74 5.43
C LEU A 177 5.11 11.53 6.80
N LEU A 178 6.30 10.93 6.81
CA LEU A 178 7.10 10.72 8.00
C LEU A 178 8.05 11.93 8.16
N LYS A 179 7.93 12.67 9.26
CA LYS A 179 8.85 13.78 9.56
C LYS A 179 10.25 13.20 9.82
N TRP A 180 11.17 13.34 8.87
CA TRP A 180 12.56 12.91 8.99
C TRP A 180 13.45 14.07 9.46
N ASN A 181 13.99 13.99 10.67
CA ASN A 181 14.84 15.03 11.28
C ASN A 181 16.35 14.80 11.06
N GLY A 182 16.74 14.20 9.93
CA GLY A 182 18.15 13.94 9.60
C GLY A 182 18.80 12.81 10.43
N ARG A 183 19.99 12.34 10.03
CA ARG A 183 20.87 11.60 10.95
C ARG A 183 21.42 12.59 11.95
N GLN A 184 20.73 12.76 13.07
CA GLN A 184 21.34 13.35 14.25
C GLN A 184 22.54 12.45 14.62
N ARG A 185 23.79 12.95 14.50
CA ARG A 185 25.00 12.29 15.03
C ARG A 185 24.86 12.25 16.55
N TYR A 186 24.22 11.23 17.10
CA TYR A 186 24.21 10.99 18.53
C TYR A 186 24.83 9.63 18.79
N VAL A 187 25.98 9.70 19.47
CA VAL A 187 26.59 8.63 20.22
C VAL A 187 25.60 8.22 21.31
N GLY A 188 25.18 6.95 21.34
CA GLY A 188 24.34 6.41 22.42
C GLY A 188 22.93 5.98 21.99
N ASN A 189 22.75 4.66 21.82
CA ASN A 189 21.55 3.85 22.06
C ASN A 189 20.15 4.44 21.80
N SER A 190 19.95 5.15 20.69
CA SER A 190 18.66 5.81 20.40
C SER A 190 17.97 5.32 19.12
N PHE A 191 18.14 4.05 18.74
CA PHE A 191 17.30 3.42 17.70
C PHE A 191 15.86 3.16 18.17
N ALA A 192 15.63 3.18 19.49
CA ALA A 192 14.30 3.04 20.09
C ALA A 192 13.36 4.22 19.74
N SER A 193 13.89 5.44 19.56
CA SER A 193 13.05 6.63 19.35
C SER A 193 12.35 6.65 17.99
N MET A 194 12.96 6.13 16.92
CA MET A 194 12.34 6.09 15.60
C MET A 194 11.22 5.04 15.54
N SER A 195 11.42 3.86 16.16
CA SER A 195 10.37 2.86 16.31
C SER A 195 9.25 3.34 17.22
N GLU A 196 9.56 4.05 18.32
CA GLU A 196 8.55 4.58 19.25
C GLU A 196 7.75 5.74 18.66
N ILE A 197 8.38 6.68 17.95
CA ILE A 197 7.69 7.80 17.28
C ILE A 197 6.76 7.29 16.17
N LEU A 198 7.19 6.26 15.43
CA LEU A 198 6.37 5.66 14.37
C LEU A 198 5.29 4.71 14.93
N LEU A 199 5.55 4.00 16.04
CA LEU A 199 4.52 3.26 16.77
C LEU A 199 3.50 4.19 17.42
N LEU A 200 3.90 5.38 17.89
CA LEU A 200 3.01 6.41 18.41
C LEU A 200 2.17 7.08 17.32
N GLN A 201 2.74 7.31 16.12
CA GLN A 201 1.97 7.76 14.96
C GLN A 201 1.04 6.66 14.40
N CYS A 202 1.47 5.40 14.42
CA CYS A 202 0.63 4.25 14.08
C CYS A 202 -0.42 3.91 15.15
N ARG A 203 -0.22 4.26 16.45
CA ARG A 203 -1.25 4.18 17.51
C ARG A 203 -2.29 5.29 17.42
N ARG A 204 -1.93 6.44 16.82
CA ARG A 204 -2.86 7.56 16.58
C ARG A 204 -3.84 7.26 15.43
N ILE A 205 -3.49 6.29 14.58
CA ILE A 205 -4.43 5.53 13.76
C ILE A 205 -4.92 4.43 14.72
N GLY A 206 -6.18 4.49 15.15
CA GLY A 206 -6.70 3.72 16.29
C GLY A 206 -6.41 2.21 16.24
N PRO A 207 -6.61 1.50 17.38
CA PRO A 207 -6.27 0.09 17.51
C PRO A 207 -7.02 -0.72 16.44
N PHE A 208 -6.25 -1.45 15.63
CA PHE A 208 -6.76 -2.50 14.74
C PHE A 208 -6.96 -3.79 15.52
#